data_AF-A0A7J6UMR5-F1
#
_entry.id   AF-A0A7J6UMR5-F1
#
_cell.length_a   1.000
_cell.length_b   1.000
_cell.length_c   1.000
_cell.angle_alpha   90.00
_cell.angle_beta   90.00
_cell.angle_gamma   90.00
#
_symmetry.space_group_name_H-M   'P 1'
#
loop_
_entity.id
_entity.type
_entity.pdbx_description
1 polymer ?
#
loop_
_entity_poly.entity_id
_entity_poly.type
_entity_poly.pdbx_seq_one_letter_code
_entity_poly.pdbx_strand_id
1 'polypeptide(L)'
;MVGDAIFDEKTGKWHYSDQKQLHTHLDEGKALKRTRGAIQELGRRLRDHAVDATAAAKVREECRDGVWSGPTSGKAPGHVQANLVMLPSKYKNDFERFCALNPQACPLLETIDSTTTTDADGHRRLKLISAVVAPGADILTDAPKYTVYNGHDKVEVLRADVSVPEDVQGLTGFVFGCSFSWEDKLAEAGAPPRHMVQGKNVSMYRTNIPNKVAGPFGGVLVVTMRPYRLDQIPQVIQITSQYPLAHGRPVHIGDGRAIGVDISQPPHYGDAVEVHEDEVCVFWCCGVTSTVGAISGDPEFLVTHSPGHMLVLDITNDMLLGIGDFDELRP
;
A
#
# COMPACT_ATOMS: atom_id res chain seq x y z
N MET A 1 -24.51 -10.24 -6.74
CA MET A 1 -24.54 -8.83 -6.31
C MET A 1 -23.91 -8.80 -4.94
N VAL A 2 -22.64 -8.39 -4.86
CA VAL A 2 -21.95 -8.13 -3.59
C VAL A 2 -22.51 -6.81 -3.08
N GLY A 3 -22.90 -6.74 -1.79
CA GLY A 3 -23.68 -5.63 -1.23
C GLY A 3 -23.15 -4.25 -1.61
N ASP A 4 -24.06 -3.38 -2.04
CA ASP A 4 -23.74 -2.03 -2.47
C ASP A 4 -23.13 -1.24 -1.30
N ALA A 5 -21.89 -0.79 -1.47
CA ALA A 5 -21.26 0.22 -0.63
C ALA A 5 -21.40 1.58 -1.33
N ILE A 6 -22.05 2.54 -0.67
CA ILE A 6 -22.28 3.88 -1.20
C ILE A 6 -21.34 4.85 -0.47
N PHE A 7 -20.50 5.56 -1.23
CA PHE A 7 -19.73 6.67 -0.70
C PHE A 7 -20.60 7.92 -0.63
N ASP A 8 -20.79 8.45 0.58
CA ASP A 8 -21.39 9.76 0.77
C ASP A 8 -20.31 10.82 0.62
N GLU A 9 -20.32 11.54 -0.50
CA GLU A 9 -19.37 12.62 -0.79
C GLU A 9 -19.47 13.81 0.18
N LYS A 10 -20.63 14.02 0.81
CA LYS A 10 -20.83 15.13 1.75
C LYS A 10 -20.22 14.81 3.10
N THR A 11 -20.34 13.57 3.56
CA THR A 11 -19.79 13.16 4.85
C THR A 11 -18.39 12.56 4.72
N GLY A 12 -17.97 12.20 3.51
CA GLY A 12 -16.74 11.44 3.26
C GLY A 12 -16.78 10.02 3.82
N LYS A 13 -17.98 9.45 4.04
CA LYS A 13 -18.17 8.16 4.73
C LYS A 13 -18.75 7.11 3.80
N TRP A 14 -18.46 5.84 4.10
CA TRP A 14 -19.01 4.70 3.39
C TRP A 14 -20.24 4.13 4.11
N HIS A 15 -21.30 3.89 3.36
CA HIS A 15 -22.52 3.22 3.83
C HIS A 15 -22.65 1.86 3.17
N TYR A 16 -22.78 0.79 3.96
CA TYR A 16 -22.89 -0.58 3.46
C TYR A 16 -24.33 -1.08 3.60
N SER A 17 -24.92 -1.56 2.50
CA SER A 17 -26.32 -1.99 2.44
C SER A 17 -26.63 -3.27 3.23
N ASP A 18 -25.68 -4.20 3.37
CA ASP A 18 -25.81 -5.40 4.21
C ASP A 18 -24.45 -5.95 4.66
N GLN A 19 -24.05 -5.67 5.91
CA GLN A 19 -22.79 -6.16 6.48
C GLN A 19 -22.73 -7.69 6.59
N LYS A 20 -23.88 -8.40 6.62
CA LYS A 20 -23.92 -9.85 6.84
C LYS A 20 -23.68 -10.67 5.57
N GLN A 21 -23.88 -10.08 4.37
CA GLN A 21 -23.74 -10.82 3.10
C GLN A 21 -22.32 -10.80 2.50
N LEU A 22 -21.40 -9.98 3.01
CA LEU A 22 -19.99 -9.98 2.59
C LEU A 22 -19.16 -11.12 3.23
N HIS A 23 -19.70 -11.79 4.25
CA HIS A 23 -19.06 -12.89 5.00
C HIS A 23 -19.28 -14.29 4.39
N THR A 24 -19.56 -14.40 3.09
CA THR A 24 -19.68 -15.73 2.47
C THR A 24 -18.30 -16.41 2.35
N HIS A 25 -18.06 -17.38 3.25
CA HIS A 25 -17.06 -18.46 3.15
C HIS A 25 -15.56 -18.13 3.15
N LEU A 26 -15.14 -16.96 3.64
CA LEU A 26 -13.71 -16.70 3.82
C LEU A 26 -13.23 -17.18 5.19
N ASP A 27 -12.34 -18.16 5.19
CA ASP A 27 -11.64 -18.61 6.40
C ASP A 27 -10.60 -17.54 6.80
N GLU A 28 -11.00 -16.61 7.67
CA GLU A 28 -10.16 -15.56 8.23
C GLU A 28 -8.88 -16.12 8.87
N GLY A 29 -8.97 -17.27 9.53
CA GLY A 29 -7.83 -17.94 10.16
C GLY A 29 -6.81 -18.39 9.12
N LYS A 30 -7.28 -19.00 8.02
CA LYS A 30 -6.44 -19.37 6.87
C LYS A 30 -5.83 -18.13 6.21
N ALA A 31 -6.60 -17.05 6.03
CA ALA A 31 -6.12 -15.80 5.45
C ALA A 31 -5.00 -15.17 6.29
N LEU A 32 -5.22 -15.01 7.60
CA LEU A 32 -4.20 -14.49 8.54
C LEU A 32 -2.95 -15.37 8.57
N LYS A 33 -3.12 -16.70 8.57
CA LYS A 33 -2.00 -17.65 8.55
C LYS A 33 -1.16 -17.49 7.28
N ARG A 34 -1.79 -17.29 6.12
CA ARG A 34 -1.09 -17.03 4.84
C ARG A 34 -0.31 -15.74 4.89
N THR A 35 -0.93 -14.63 5.33
CA THR A 35 -0.26 -13.33 5.45
C THR A 35 0.95 -13.41 6.39
N ARG A 36 0.79 -14.02 7.57
CA ARG A 36 1.91 -14.21 8.52
C ARG A 36 3.02 -15.09 7.95
N GLY A 37 2.67 -16.17 7.23
CA GLY A 37 3.63 -17.02 6.55
C GLY A 37 4.45 -16.27 5.49
N ALA A 38 3.81 -15.39 4.72
CA ALA A 38 4.48 -14.54 3.74
C ALA A 38 5.49 -13.57 4.40
N ILE A 39 5.10 -12.91 5.50
CA ILE A 39 5.98 -12.01 6.27
C ILE A 39 7.18 -12.78 6.84
N GLN A 40 6.94 -13.98 7.39
CA GLN A 40 8.01 -14.83 7.94
C GLN A 40 9.01 -15.27 6.87
N GLU A 41 8.51 -15.68 5.70
CA GLU A 41 9.35 -16.06 4.56
C GLU A 41 10.18 -14.87 4.06
N LEU A 42 9.59 -13.68 3.98
CA LEU A 42 10.30 -12.46 3.60
C LEU A 42 11.45 -12.15 4.57
N GLY A 43 11.18 -12.18 5.87
CA GLY A 43 12.21 -11.99 6.89
C GLY A 43 13.30 -13.07 6.86
N ARG A 44 12.94 -14.31 6.52
CA ARG A 44 13.93 -15.39 6.31
C ARG A 44 14.82 -15.08 5.12
N ARG A 45 14.26 -14.68 3.98
CA ARG A 45 15.05 -14.33 2.78
C ARG A 45 16.01 -13.18 3.05
N LEU A 46 15.58 -12.14 3.75
CA LEU A 46 16.47 -11.02 4.08
C LEU A 46 17.64 -11.45 4.97
N ARG A 47 17.42 -12.36 5.93
CA ARG A 47 18.51 -12.90 6.78
C ARG A 47 19.46 -13.82 6.03
N ASP A 48 18.93 -14.63 5.13
CA ASP A 48 19.70 -15.66 4.42
C ASP A 48 20.50 -15.10 3.24
N HIS A 49 20.11 -13.95 2.69
CA HIS A 49 20.79 -13.30 1.57
C HIS A 49 21.52 -12.04 2.05
N ALA A 50 22.81 -11.94 1.72
CA ALA A 50 23.54 -10.69 1.89
C ALA A 50 22.99 -9.65 0.90
N VAL A 51 22.20 -8.69 1.40
CA VAL A 51 21.73 -7.54 0.62
C VAL A 51 22.58 -6.33 0.97
N ASP A 52 23.09 -5.65 -0.05
CA ASP A 52 23.64 -4.30 0.14
C ASP A 52 22.49 -3.29 0.27
N ALA A 53 22.14 -2.99 1.51
CA ALA A 53 21.13 -2.01 1.87
C ALA A 53 21.70 -0.59 2.07
N THR A 54 22.97 -0.34 1.73
CA THR A 54 23.62 0.96 1.99
C THR A 54 22.87 2.13 1.37
N ALA A 55 22.42 1.99 0.12
CA ALA A 55 21.65 3.03 -0.56
C ALA A 55 20.28 3.26 0.11
N ALA A 56 19.55 2.20 0.46
CA ALA A 56 18.26 2.28 1.13
C ALA A 56 18.38 2.93 2.52
N ALA A 57 19.36 2.50 3.31
CA ALA A 57 19.66 3.04 4.62
C ALA A 57 20.01 4.54 4.56
N LYS A 58 20.83 4.94 3.58
CA LYS A 58 21.19 6.35 3.38
C LYS A 58 19.97 7.22 3.05
N VAL A 59 19.05 6.73 2.21
CA VAL A 59 17.81 7.48 1.91
C VAL A 59 16.97 7.67 3.16
N ARG A 60 16.83 6.64 3.99
CA ARG A 60 16.10 6.73 5.26
C ARG A 60 16.75 7.70 6.25
N GLU A 61 18.08 7.71 6.33
CA GLU A 61 18.85 8.68 7.13
C GLU A 61 18.61 10.12 6.64
N GLU A 62 18.73 10.37 5.33
CA GLU A 62 18.45 11.70 4.75
C GLU A 62 17.00 12.16 5.02
N CYS A 63 16.03 11.25 5.02
CA CYS A 63 14.63 11.56 5.36
C CYS A 63 14.48 11.90 6.85
N ARG A 64 15.04 11.06 7.73
CA ARG A 64 14.99 11.23 9.20
C ARG A 64 15.54 12.58 9.64
N ASP A 65 16.62 12.99 9.01
CA ASP A 65 17.32 14.25 9.31
C ASP A 65 16.71 15.46 8.59
N GLY A 66 15.67 15.25 7.77
CA GLY A 66 15.00 16.29 7.00
C GLY A 66 15.81 16.85 5.83
N VAL A 67 16.94 16.20 5.48
CA VAL A 67 17.77 16.55 4.33
C VAL A 67 17.04 16.24 3.01
N TRP A 68 16.24 15.17 2.99
CA TRP A 68 15.39 14.81 1.85
C TRP A 68 13.92 14.78 2.23
N SER A 69 13.10 15.55 1.51
CA SER A 69 11.64 15.61 1.68
C SER A 69 10.87 15.47 0.35
N GLY A 70 11.57 15.11 -0.73
CA GLY A 70 10.98 14.93 -2.05
C GLY A 70 10.56 13.48 -2.34
N PRO A 71 10.12 13.18 -3.57
CA PRO A 71 9.73 11.84 -3.96
C PRO A 71 10.85 10.80 -3.81
N THR A 72 10.50 9.57 -3.47
CA THR A 72 11.46 8.47 -3.24
C THR A 72 11.74 7.62 -4.49
N SER A 73 10.96 7.77 -5.55
CA SER A 73 11.16 7.02 -6.80
C SER A 73 12.59 7.19 -7.33
N GLY A 74 13.24 6.08 -7.67
CA GLY A 74 14.61 6.04 -8.21
C GLY A 74 15.75 6.34 -7.21
N LYS A 75 15.49 6.59 -5.92
CA LYS A 75 16.53 6.93 -4.94
C LYS A 75 17.40 5.75 -4.46
N ALA A 76 16.82 4.55 -4.43
CA ALA A 76 17.53 3.31 -4.15
C ALA A 76 17.07 2.24 -5.16
N PRO A 77 17.63 2.23 -6.38
CA PRO A 77 17.24 1.28 -7.41
C PRO A 77 17.32 -0.17 -6.93
N GLY A 78 16.33 -0.98 -7.29
CA GLY A 78 16.23 -2.40 -6.90
C GLY A 78 15.67 -2.67 -5.50
N HIS A 79 15.60 -1.66 -4.62
CA HIS A 79 14.99 -1.77 -3.30
C HIS A 79 13.48 -1.51 -3.34
N VAL A 80 12.73 -2.23 -2.50
CA VAL A 80 11.28 -2.07 -2.44
C VAL A 80 10.94 -0.72 -1.80
N GLN A 81 9.96 -0.03 -2.38
CA GLN A 81 9.32 1.13 -1.76
C GLN A 81 7.97 0.72 -1.18
N ALA A 82 7.72 1.12 0.06
CA ALA A 82 6.55 0.68 0.79
C ALA A 82 5.58 1.81 1.13
N ASN A 83 4.30 1.49 0.99
CA ASN A 83 3.22 2.31 1.51
C ASN A 83 3.10 2.09 3.02
N LEU A 84 2.80 3.16 3.76
CA LEU A 84 2.60 3.12 5.21
C LEU A 84 1.18 3.50 5.60
N VAL A 85 0.62 2.76 6.55
CA VAL A 85 -0.55 3.12 7.37
C VAL A 85 -0.21 2.88 8.83
N MET A 86 -0.52 3.81 9.72
CA MET A 86 -0.32 3.65 11.16
C MET A 86 -1.57 4.11 11.89
N LEU A 87 -2.07 3.25 12.78
CA LEU A 87 -3.33 3.41 13.49
C LEU A 87 -3.11 3.27 15.00
N PRO A 88 -3.97 3.87 15.86
CA PRO A 88 -4.01 3.53 17.27
C PRO A 88 -4.03 2.02 17.49
N SER A 89 -3.19 1.50 18.39
CA SER A 89 -2.97 0.06 18.55
C SER A 89 -4.24 -0.75 18.84
N LYS A 90 -5.30 -0.11 19.35
CA LYS A 90 -6.62 -0.75 19.55
C LYS A 90 -7.22 -1.30 18.25
N TYR A 91 -6.89 -0.72 17.09
CA TYR A 91 -7.38 -1.15 15.78
C TYR A 91 -6.56 -2.27 15.15
N LYS A 92 -5.45 -2.70 15.77
CA LYS A 92 -4.49 -3.64 15.18
C LYS A 92 -5.14 -4.88 14.60
N ASN A 93 -5.90 -5.60 15.42
CA ASN A 93 -6.44 -6.91 15.04
C ASN A 93 -7.49 -6.80 13.93
N ASP A 94 -8.29 -5.73 13.94
CA ASP A 94 -9.28 -5.46 12.88
C ASP A 94 -8.58 -5.14 11.56
N PHE A 95 -7.54 -4.31 11.59
CA PHE A 95 -6.83 -3.94 10.37
C PHE A 95 -5.95 -5.07 9.82
N GLU A 96 -5.35 -5.91 10.68
CA GLU A 96 -4.67 -7.14 10.25
C GLU A 96 -5.64 -8.07 9.50
N ARG A 97 -6.86 -8.25 10.04
CA ARG A 97 -7.91 -9.03 9.38
C ARG A 97 -8.33 -8.40 8.05
N PHE A 98 -8.54 -7.08 8.02
CA PHE A 98 -8.87 -6.36 6.80
C PHE A 98 -7.82 -6.59 5.71
N CYS A 99 -6.53 -6.47 6.06
CA CYS A 99 -5.44 -6.71 5.11
C CYS A 99 -5.39 -8.17 4.65
N ALA A 100 -5.58 -9.13 5.56
CA ALA A 100 -5.57 -10.55 5.24
C ALA A 100 -6.74 -10.98 4.34
N LEU A 101 -7.91 -10.33 4.47
CA LEU A 101 -9.07 -10.56 3.60
C LEU A 101 -8.91 -9.90 2.22
N ASN A 102 -8.11 -8.83 2.12
CA ASN A 102 -7.85 -8.10 0.88
C ASN A 102 -6.36 -8.13 0.47
N PRO A 103 -5.71 -9.30 0.40
CA PRO A 103 -4.24 -9.39 0.39
C PRO A 103 -3.59 -8.86 -0.89
N GLN A 104 -4.30 -8.89 -2.02
CA GLN A 104 -3.80 -8.33 -3.28
C GLN A 104 -3.78 -6.79 -3.24
N ALA A 105 -4.77 -6.17 -2.60
CA ALA A 105 -4.87 -4.73 -2.46
C ALA A 105 -4.08 -4.18 -1.27
N CYS A 106 -3.94 -5.00 -0.23
CA CYS A 106 -3.18 -4.71 0.98
C CYS A 106 -2.06 -5.75 1.17
N PRO A 107 -1.03 -5.78 0.28
CA PRO A 107 0.06 -6.74 0.38
C PRO A 107 0.96 -6.40 1.57
N LEU A 108 0.59 -6.91 2.74
CA LEU A 108 1.24 -6.61 4.01
C LEU A 108 2.62 -7.29 4.09
N LEU A 109 3.65 -6.49 4.29
CA LEU A 109 5.04 -6.92 4.42
C LEU A 109 5.50 -6.99 5.88
N GLU A 110 4.98 -6.11 6.74
CA GLU A 110 5.28 -6.10 8.17
C GLU A 110 4.17 -5.38 8.97
N THR A 111 3.89 -5.88 10.17
CA THR A 111 3.14 -5.17 11.21
C THR A 111 4.09 -4.84 12.36
N ILE A 112 4.12 -3.58 12.79
CA ILE A 112 5.06 -3.07 13.79
C ILE A 112 4.26 -2.45 14.92
N ASP A 113 4.49 -2.86 16.16
CA ASP A 113 3.90 -2.20 17.33
C ASP A 113 4.83 -1.11 17.86
N SER A 114 4.26 0.02 18.26
CA SER A 114 5.05 1.11 18.78
C SER A 114 5.61 0.75 20.15
N THR A 115 6.85 1.14 20.39
CA THR A 115 7.40 1.23 21.74
C THR A 115 7.33 2.68 22.21
N THR A 116 7.20 2.89 23.52
CA THR A 116 7.23 4.22 24.13
C THR A 116 8.54 4.40 24.87
N THR A 117 9.22 5.51 24.61
CA THR A 117 10.38 5.97 25.36
C THR A 117 10.11 7.37 25.90
N THR A 118 10.85 7.79 26.91
CA THR A 118 10.85 9.16 27.41
C THR A 118 12.22 9.76 27.12
N ASP A 119 12.27 10.91 26.47
CA ASP A 119 13.54 11.61 26.23
C ASP A 119 14.07 12.29 27.50
N ALA A 120 15.27 12.87 27.41
CA ALA A 120 15.96 13.46 28.56
C ALA A 120 15.18 14.63 29.19
N ASP A 121 14.31 15.29 28.41
CA ASP A 121 13.47 16.41 28.84
C ASP A 121 12.11 15.94 29.40
N GLY A 122 11.89 14.62 29.48
CA GLY A 122 10.66 14.04 30.01
C GLY A 122 9.55 13.89 28.98
N HIS A 123 9.80 14.17 27.69
CA HIS A 123 8.78 14.07 26.66
C HIS A 123 8.62 12.64 26.15
N ARG A 124 7.37 12.23 25.97
CA ARG A 124 7.01 10.92 25.42
C ARG A 124 7.38 10.85 23.93
N ARG A 125 8.03 9.76 23.54
CA ARG A 125 8.42 9.46 22.15
C ARG A 125 7.98 8.06 21.78
N LEU A 126 7.11 7.96 20.77
CA LEU A 126 6.81 6.69 20.13
C LEU A 126 7.87 6.34 19.09
N LYS A 127 8.19 5.05 18.98
CA LYS A 127 9.04 4.50 17.93
C LYS A 127 8.40 3.27 17.33
N LEU A 128 8.37 3.17 16.00
CA LEU A 128 7.87 2.01 15.27
C LEU A 128 9.04 1.40 14.50
N ILE A 129 9.81 0.56 15.18
CA ILE A 129 11.05 0.00 14.65
C ILE A 129 10.77 -1.27 13.85
N SER A 130 11.06 -1.24 12.55
CA SER A 130 10.96 -2.40 11.68
C SER A 130 12.01 -3.46 12.09
N ALA A 131 11.58 -4.71 12.12
CA ALA A 131 12.38 -5.90 12.42
C ALA A 131 12.48 -6.86 11.23
N VAL A 132 11.58 -6.73 10.23
CA VAL A 132 11.49 -7.66 9.10
C VAL A 132 12.03 -7.03 7.82
N VAL A 133 11.51 -5.88 7.40
CA VAL A 133 11.75 -5.39 6.03
C VAL A 133 12.82 -4.30 5.91
N ALA A 134 13.13 -3.63 7.00
CA ALA A 134 14.23 -2.68 7.12
C ALA A 134 14.71 -2.65 8.59
N PRO A 135 15.45 -3.66 9.06
CA PRO A 135 15.81 -3.79 10.47
C PRO A 135 16.45 -2.52 11.06
N GLY A 136 15.83 -1.96 12.10
CA GLY A 136 16.29 -0.75 12.79
C GLY A 136 15.78 0.57 12.22
N ALA A 137 15.04 0.56 11.11
CA ALA A 137 14.36 1.75 10.59
C ALA A 137 13.17 2.14 11.48
N ASP A 138 12.99 3.43 11.75
CA ASP A 138 11.82 3.96 12.45
C ASP A 138 10.83 4.55 11.42
N ILE A 139 9.71 3.87 11.22
CA ILE A 139 8.77 4.26 10.16
C ILE A 139 8.04 5.57 10.45
N LEU A 140 8.16 6.15 11.65
CA LEU A 140 7.62 7.47 11.98
C LEU A 140 8.50 8.62 11.48
N THR A 141 9.75 8.34 11.12
CA THR A 141 10.74 9.37 10.77
C THR A 141 11.45 9.10 9.45
N ASP A 142 11.50 7.85 8.98
CA ASP A 142 12.41 7.44 7.92
C ASP A 142 11.82 7.49 6.49
N ALA A 143 10.55 7.85 6.33
CA ALA A 143 9.97 8.32 5.07
C ALA A 143 10.01 9.86 4.97
N PRO A 144 10.10 10.44 3.75
CA PRO A 144 10.34 11.88 3.59
C PRO A 144 9.18 12.77 4.01
N LYS A 145 7.94 12.26 3.94
CA LYS A 145 6.74 13.04 4.27
C LYS A 145 5.56 12.11 4.61
N TYR A 146 4.76 12.55 5.56
CA TYR A 146 3.57 11.87 6.05
C TYR A 146 2.34 12.74 5.90
N THR A 147 1.19 12.09 5.75
CA THR A 147 -0.12 12.71 5.91
C THR A 147 -0.68 12.24 7.25
N VAL A 148 -0.96 13.20 8.14
CA VAL A 148 -1.55 12.96 9.45
C VAL A 148 -3.01 13.39 9.42
N TYR A 149 -3.88 12.50 9.89
CA TYR A 149 -5.29 12.72 10.10
C TYR A 149 -5.53 12.73 11.61
N ASN A 150 -6.00 13.85 12.16
CA ASN A 150 -6.36 14.00 13.57
C ASN A 150 -7.83 14.43 13.65
N GLY A 151 -8.73 13.49 13.95
CA GLY A 151 -10.15 13.68 13.71
C GLY A 151 -10.44 14.03 12.24
N HIS A 152 -10.99 15.22 12.00
CA HIS A 152 -11.29 15.70 10.63
C HIS A 152 -10.17 16.54 10.01
N ASP A 153 -9.14 16.90 10.78
CA ASP A 153 -8.03 17.70 10.29
C ASP A 153 -7.02 16.82 9.56
N LYS A 154 -6.56 17.29 8.40
CA LYS A 154 -5.54 16.64 7.58
C LYS A 154 -4.36 17.59 7.37
N VAL A 155 -3.17 17.14 7.71
CA VAL A 155 -1.94 17.93 7.54
C VAL A 155 -0.80 17.08 7.02
N GLU A 156 0.03 17.65 6.14
CA GLU A 156 1.29 17.03 5.74
C GLU A 156 2.42 17.45 6.67
N VAL A 157 3.24 16.49 7.08
CA VAL A 157 4.37 16.72 8.01
C VAL A 157 5.61 15.95 7.54
N LEU A 158 6.79 16.46 7.87
CA LEU A 158 8.05 15.77 7.53
C LEU A 158 8.33 14.59 8.46
N ARG A 159 7.83 14.65 9.69
CA ARG A 159 7.97 13.57 10.67
C ARG A 159 6.64 13.32 11.35
N ALA A 160 6.24 12.06 11.45
CA ALA A 160 4.98 11.70 12.06
C ALA A 160 5.05 11.71 13.59
N ASP A 161 6.21 11.34 14.17
CA ASP A 161 6.42 11.27 15.62
C ASP A 161 6.10 12.58 16.34
N VAL A 162 6.42 13.72 15.72
CA VAL A 162 6.14 15.06 16.29
C VAL A 162 4.67 15.45 16.27
N SER A 163 3.83 14.71 15.53
CA SER A 163 2.41 15.03 15.34
C SER A 163 1.48 14.10 16.13
N VAL A 164 2.03 13.09 16.82
CA VAL A 164 1.20 12.12 17.57
C VAL A 164 0.65 12.79 18.84
N PRO A 165 -0.67 12.84 19.02
CA PRO A 165 -1.29 13.36 20.23
C PRO A 165 -0.92 12.58 21.50
N GLU A 166 -0.89 13.25 22.66
CA GLU A 166 -0.51 12.63 23.93
C GLU A 166 -1.48 11.54 24.39
N ASP A 167 -2.76 11.65 24.04
CA ASP A 167 -3.82 10.70 24.39
C ASP A 167 -3.76 9.40 23.57
N VAL A 168 -3.11 9.42 22.40
CA VAL A 168 -2.83 8.21 21.60
C VAL A 168 -1.75 7.38 22.30
N GLN A 169 -2.13 6.38 23.08
CA GLN A 169 -1.23 5.57 23.94
C GLN A 169 -0.22 4.69 23.17
N GLY A 170 -0.55 4.31 21.95
CA GLY A 170 0.30 3.48 21.11
C GLY A 170 -0.21 3.45 19.68
N LEU A 171 0.71 3.20 18.77
CA LEU A 171 0.42 3.02 17.35
C LEU A 171 0.80 1.60 16.93
N THR A 172 0.12 1.11 15.91
CA THR A 172 0.55 -0.05 15.14
C THR A 172 0.71 0.41 13.69
N GLY A 173 1.91 0.19 13.16
CA GLY A 173 2.28 0.48 11.79
C GLY A 173 2.15 -0.73 10.89
N PHE A 174 1.72 -0.50 9.66
CA PHE A 174 1.52 -1.49 8.62
C PHE A 174 2.31 -1.06 7.40
N VAL A 175 3.25 -1.92 6.99
CA VAL A 175 4.14 -1.70 5.84
C VAL A 175 3.66 -2.55 4.69
N PHE A 176 3.33 -1.92 3.56
CA PHE A 176 2.77 -2.61 2.39
C PHE A 176 3.68 -2.54 1.19
N GLY A 177 3.68 -3.59 0.37
CA GLY A 177 4.33 -3.56 -0.93
C GLY A 177 3.66 -2.58 -1.90
N CYS A 178 4.39 -2.27 -2.97
CA CYS A 178 3.98 -1.30 -3.99
C CYS A 178 4.21 -1.89 -5.39
N SER A 179 3.38 -1.51 -6.37
CA SER A 179 3.53 -1.94 -7.77
C SER A 179 4.86 -1.53 -8.40
N PHE A 180 5.55 -0.53 -7.85
CA PHE A 180 6.85 -0.07 -8.35
C PHE A 180 7.88 -1.21 -8.44
N SER A 181 7.69 -2.27 -7.65
CA SER A 181 8.58 -3.43 -7.64
C SER A 181 8.65 -4.23 -8.94
N TRP A 182 7.65 -4.18 -9.82
CA TRP A 182 7.67 -4.90 -11.09
C TRP A 182 7.68 -3.99 -12.33
N GLU A 183 7.57 -2.68 -12.17
CA GLU A 183 7.57 -1.73 -13.28
C GLU A 183 8.91 -1.70 -14.02
N ASP A 184 10.01 -1.77 -13.27
CA ASP A 184 11.36 -1.93 -13.83
C ASP A 184 11.46 -3.21 -14.67
N LYS A 185 10.85 -4.31 -14.21
CA LYS A 185 10.84 -5.59 -14.95
C LYS A 185 10.01 -5.54 -16.21
N LEU A 186 8.90 -4.82 -16.20
CA LEU A 186 8.14 -4.56 -17.43
C LEU A 186 8.94 -3.69 -18.40
N ALA A 187 9.65 -2.67 -17.93
CA ALA A 187 10.52 -1.84 -18.75
C ALA A 187 11.68 -2.64 -19.36
N GLU A 188 12.39 -3.44 -18.57
CA GLU A 188 13.44 -4.38 -19.02
C GLU A 188 12.92 -5.35 -20.10
N ALA A 189 11.66 -5.77 -19.98
CA ALA A 189 11.00 -6.70 -20.90
C ALA A 189 10.46 -6.03 -22.19
N GLY A 190 10.67 -4.72 -22.37
CA GLY A 190 10.19 -3.99 -23.54
C GLY A 190 8.72 -3.57 -23.47
N ALA A 191 8.12 -3.59 -22.28
CA ALA A 191 6.75 -3.14 -22.01
C ALA A 191 6.71 -2.07 -20.90
N PRO A 192 7.47 -0.96 -21.01
CA PRO A 192 7.51 0.06 -19.97
C PRO A 192 6.11 0.65 -19.72
N PRO A 193 5.68 0.78 -18.46
CA PRO A 193 4.45 1.48 -18.13
C PRO A 193 4.39 2.90 -18.74
N ARG A 194 3.24 3.26 -19.31
CA ARG A 194 3.04 4.55 -19.99
C ARG A 194 3.40 5.77 -19.13
N HIS A 195 3.03 5.75 -17.85
CA HIS A 195 3.31 6.88 -16.94
C HIS A 195 4.82 7.10 -16.76
N MET A 196 5.63 6.03 -16.74
CA MET A 196 7.10 6.16 -16.68
C MET A 196 7.63 6.83 -17.94
N VAL A 197 7.15 6.41 -19.11
CA VAL A 197 7.53 7.01 -20.40
C VAL A 197 7.15 8.50 -20.45
N GLN A 198 6.02 8.88 -19.85
CA GLN A 198 5.53 10.26 -19.81
C GLN A 198 6.04 11.08 -18.61
N GLY A 199 6.83 10.51 -17.71
CA GLY A 199 7.29 11.20 -16.49
C GLY A 199 6.15 11.63 -15.55
N LYS A 200 5.09 10.82 -15.47
CA LYS A 200 3.85 11.08 -14.72
C LYS A 200 3.68 10.13 -13.54
N ASN A 201 2.86 10.51 -12.56
CA ASN A 201 2.38 9.56 -11.57
C ASN A 201 1.34 8.63 -12.20
N VAL A 202 1.34 7.37 -11.78
CA VAL A 202 0.38 6.37 -12.29
C VAL A 202 -1.07 6.79 -12.05
N SER A 203 -1.94 6.60 -13.04
CA SER A 203 -3.36 6.89 -12.92
C SER A 203 -4.03 5.91 -11.95
N MET A 204 -4.68 6.43 -10.90
CA MET A 204 -5.37 5.62 -9.89
C MET A 204 -6.85 5.98 -9.82
N TYR A 205 -7.70 4.95 -9.80
CA TYR A 205 -9.15 5.10 -9.83
C TYR A 205 -9.81 4.32 -8.69
N ARG A 206 -10.79 4.93 -8.03
CA ARG A 206 -11.74 4.21 -7.18
C ARG A 206 -12.68 3.40 -8.08
N THR A 207 -12.89 2.15 -7.71
CA THR A 207 -13.82 1.25 -8.41
C THR A 207 -15.18 1.24 -7.71
N ASN A 208 -16.16 0.56 -8.31
CA ASN A 208 -17.41 0.18 -7.65
C ASN A 208 -17.31 -1.16 -6.90
N ILE A 209 -16.11 -1.72 -6.73
CA ILE A 209 -15.90 -3.01 -6.06
C ILE A 209 -15.63 -2.75 -4.57
N PRO A 210 -16.51 -3.20 -3.66
CA PRO A 210 -16.28 -3.04 -2.22
C PRO A 210 -15.14 -3.95 -1.75
N ASN A 211 -14.34 -3.46 -0.80
CA ASN A 211 -13.39 -4.32 -0.10
C ASN A 211 -14.14 -5.27 0.85
N LYS A 212 -13.53 -6.42 1.14
CA LYS A 212 -13.99 -7.27 2.24
C LYS A 212 -13.79 -6.51 3.56
N VAL A 213 -14.80 -6.53 4.41
CA VAL A 213 -14.84 -5.74 5.66
C VAL A 213 -14.23 -6.52 6.81
N ALA A 214 -13.52 -5.84 7.72
CA ALA A 214 -13.16 -6.39 9.03
C ALA A 214 -13.15 -5.28 10.09
N GLY A 215 -13.91 -5.50 11.18
CA GLY A 215 -14.13 -4.47 12.19
C GLY A 215 -14.73 -3.20 11.56
N PRO A 216 -14.18 -2.01 11.82
CA PRO A 216 -14.65 -0.77 11.21
C PRO A 216 -14.12 -0.55 9.77
N PHE A 217 -13.20 -1.39 9.29
CA PHE A 217 -12.47 -1.13 8.03
C PHE A 217 -13.12 -1.77 6.81
N GLY A 218 -13.23 -0.99 5.74
CA GLY A 218 -13.78 -1.39 4.45
C GLY A 218 -13.23 -0.52 3.30
N GLY A 219 -14.03 0.43 2.84
CA GLY A 219 -13.84 1.18 1.60
C GLY A 219 -14.14 0.39 0.32
N VAL A 220 -13.67 0.93 -0.80
CA VAL A 220 -13.67 0.28 -2.12
C VAL A 220 -12.24 0.00 -2.56
N LEU A 221 -12.11 -0.95 -3.48
CA LEU A 221 -10.87 -1.21 -4.17
C LEU A 221 -10.46 0.02 -4.99
N VAL A 222 -9.20 0.42 -4.82
CA VAL A 222 -8.53 1.39 -5.68
C VAL A 222 -7.61 0.62 -6.63
N VAL A 223 -7.70 0.95 -7.92
CA VAL A 223 -6.87 0.33 -8.95
C VAL A 223 -5.93 1.35 -9.59
N THR A 224 -4.76 0.89 -10.02
CA THR A 224 -3.91 1.60 -10.98
C THR A 224 -4.25 1.15 -12.38
N MET A 225 -4.17 2.05 -13.36
CA MET A 225 -4.40 1.75 -14.78
C MET A 225 -3.13 1.98 -15.59
N ARG A 226 -2.77 1.03 -16.45
CA ARG A 226 -1.69 1.16 -17.46
C ARG A 226 -2.21 0.62 -18.80
N PRO A 227 -2.06 1.36 -19.91
CA PRO A 227 -2.41 0.86 -21.23
C PRO A 227 -1.29 -0.01 -21.81
N TYR A 228 -1.67 -1.07 -22.52
CA TYR A 228 -0.76 -1.99 -23.22
C TYR A 228 -1.35 -2.46 -24.53
N ARG A 229 -0.50 -2.74 -25.52
CA ARG A 229 -0.93 -3.42 -26.75
C ARG A 229 -1.37 -4.86 -26.46
N LEU A 230 -2.35 -5.37 -27.21
CA LEU A 230 -2.92 -6.70 -27.00
C LEU A 230 -1.89 -7.83 -26.98
N ASP A 231 -0.85 -7.75 -27.80
CA ASP A 231 0.24 -8.73 -27.88
C ASP A 231 1.20 -8.69 -26.69
N GLN A 232 1.27 -7.58 -25.96
CA GLN A 232 2.09 -7.44 -24.75
C GLN A 232 1.40 -8.01 -23.50
N ILE A 233 0.07 -8.06 -23.49
CA ILE A 233 -0.73 -8.44 -22.30
C ILE A 233 -0.30 -9.79 -21.69
N PRO A 234 -0.08 -10.87 -22.46
CA PRO A 234 0.34 -12.15 -21.87
C PRO A 234 1.67 -12.05 -21.10
N GLN A 235 2.65 -11.33 -21.63
CA GLN A 235 3.94 -11.10 -20.99
C GLN A 235 3.80 -10.22 -19.74
N VAL A 236 2.99 -9.16 -19.82
CA VAL A 236 2.69 -8.27 -18.69
C VAL A 236 2.04 -9.05 -17.53
N ILE A 237 1.07 -9.91 -17.83
CA ILE A 237 0.46 -10.79 -16.81
C ILE A 237 1.51 -11.73 -16.22
N GLN A 238 2.33 -12.38 -17.07
CA GLN A 238 3.34 -13.34 -16.62
C GLN A 238 4.37 -12.71 -15.67
N ILE A 239 4.85 -11.50 -15.98
CA ILE A 239 5.81 -10.79 -15.15
C ILE A 239 5.16 -10.36 -13.84
N THR A 240 4.04 -9.64 -13.90
CA THR A 240 3.41 -9.07 -12.71
C THR A 240 2.87 -10.15 -11.76
N SER A 241 2.40 -11.29 -12.27
CA SER A 241 1.91 -12.41 -11.45
C SER A 241 2.98 -13.03 -10.53
N GLN A 242 4.26 -12.82 -10.79
CA GLN A 242 5.36 -13.33 -9.96
C GLN A 242 5.55 -12.54 -8.67
N TYR A 243 4.87 -11.40 -8.50
CA TYR A 243 5.02 -10.51 -7.37
C TYR A 243 3.70 -10.32 -6.58
N PRO A 244 3.13 -11.37 -5.93
CA PRO A 244 1.87 -11.22 -5.21
C PRO A 244 1.92 -10.17 -4.08
N LEU A 245 3.06 -10.03 -3.41
CA LEU A 245 3.31 -8.98 -2.40
C LEU A 245 3.54 -7.57 -3.00
N ALA A 246 3.38 -7.39 -4.31
CA ALA A 246 3.39 -6.11 -5.00
C ALA A 246 2.16 -5.97 -5.92
N HIS A 247 0.99 -6.36 -5.41
CA HIS A 247 -0.31 -6.43 -6.12
C HIS A 247 -0.46 -7.53 -7.17
N GLY A 248 0.64 -8.15 -7.60
CA GLY A 248 0.61 -9.34 -8.43
C GLY A 248 -0.04 -9.11 -9.80
N ARG A 249 -0.88 -10.06 -10.21
CA ARG A 249 -1.58 -10.03 -11.50
C ARG A 249 -2.58 -8.87 -11.63
N PRO A 250 -3.00 -8.51 -12.85
CA PRO A 250 -4.13 -7.61 -13.06
C PRO A 250 -5.41 -8.15 -12.42
N VAL A 251 -6.26 -7.23 -11.93
CA VAL A 251 -7.63 -7.53 -11.47
C VAL A 251 -8.66 -7.34 -12.57
N HIS A 252 -8.37 -6.52 -13.57
CA HIS A 252 -9.26 -6.27 -14.70
C HIS A 252 -8.47 -5.91 -15.96
N ILE A 253 -8.98 -6.29 -17.13
CA ILE A 253 -8.41 -6.01 -18.44
C ILE A 253 -9.56 -5.64 -19.37
N GLY A 254 -9.43 -4.52 -20.10
CA GLY A 254 -10.46 -4.07 -21.03
C GLY A 254 -11.15 -2.79 -20.58
N ASP A 255 -12.47 -2.75 -20.79
CA ASP A 255 -13.30 -1.58 -20.48
C ASP A 255 -13.43 -1.37 -18.97
N GLY A 256 -12.86 -0.27 -18.47
CA GLY A 256 -12.90 0.08 -17.05
C GLY A 256 -14.30 0.27 -16.48
N ARG A 257 -15.32 0.54 -17.30
CA ARG A 257 -16.70 0.75 -16.83
C ARG A 257 -17.27 -0.48 -16.13
N ALA A 258 -16.79 -1.67 -16.48
CA ALA A 258 -17.16 -2.92 -15.80
C ALA A 258 -16.79 -2.93 -14.30
N ILE A 259 -15.78 -2.16 -13.91
CA ILE A 259 -15.34 -1.96 -12.52
C ILE A 259 -15.64 -0.53 -12.02
N GLY A 260 -16.57 0.18 -12.68
CA GLY A 260 -16.96 1.53 -12.30
C GLY A 260 -15.92 2.62 -12.61
N VAL A 261 -14.94 2.34 -13.49
CA VAL A 261 -13.89 3.29 -13.85
C VAL A 261 -14.14 3.86 -15.25
N ASP A 262 -14.40 5.16 -15.32
CA ASP A 262 -14.42 5.92 -16.57
C ASP A 262 -13.08 6.65 -16.77
N ILE A 263 -12.25 6.13 -17.67
CA ILE A 263 -10.92 6.67 -17.96
C ILE A 263 -10.97 8.03 -18.69
N SER A 264 -12.14 8.46 -19.18
CA SER A 264 -12.32 9.80 -19.75
C SER A 264 -12.39 10.89 -18.68
N GLN A 265 -12.67 10.51 -17.43
CA GLN A 265 -12.62 11.40 -16.28
C GLN A 265 -11.20 11.46 -15.71
N PRO A 266 -10.82 12.59 -15.07
CA PRO A 266 -9.55 12.66 -14.34
C PRO A 266 -9.43 11.52 -13.32
N PRO A 267 -8.23 10.92 -13.15
CA PRO A 267 -8.03 9.92 -12.12
C PRO A 267 -8.25 10.52 -10.73
N HIS A 268 -8.68 9.67 -9.80
CA HIS A 268 -8.90 10.09 -8.42
C HIS A 268 -7.58 10.43 -7.70
N TYR A 269 -6.48 9.79 -8.12
CA TYR A 269 -5.12 10.08 -7.67
C TYR A 269 -4.12 9.90 -8.82
N GLY A 270 -3.01 10.64 -8.76
CA GLY A 270 -1.98 10.63 -9.81
C GLY A 270 -2.41 11.41 -11.05
N ASP A 271 -1.79 11.10 -12.18
CA ASP A 271 -1.94 11.86 -13.42
C ASP A 271 -2.61 11.02 -14.51
N ALA A 272 -3.38 11.65 -15.39
CA ALA A 272 -3.94 10.98 -16.56
C ALA A 272 -2.83 10.67 -17.58
N VAL A 273 -2.85 9.46 -18.14
CA VAL A 273 -1.93 9.02 -19.21
C VAL A 273 -2.64 8.89 -20.54
N GLU A 274 -1.89 9.00 -21.64
CA GLU A 274 -2.43 8.75 -22.97
C GLU A 274 -2.69 7.25 -23.18
N VAL A 275 -3.82 6.93 -23.81
CA VAL A 275 -4.19 5.57 -24.25
C VAL A 275 -4.37 5.62 -25.76
N HIS A 276 -3.58 4.84 -26.49
CA HIS A 276 -3.63 4.79 -27.95
C HIS A 276 -4.75 3.85 -28.44
N GLU A 277 -5.17 4.01 -29.70
CA GLU A 277 -6.26 3.22 -30.30
C GLU A 277 -5.99 1.71 -30.33
N ASP A 278 -4.71 1.29 -30.40
CA ASP A 278 -4.28 -0.11 -30.40
C ASP A 278 -3.97 -0.67 -29.01
N GLU A 279 -4.23 0.09 -27.96
CA GLU A 279 -3.97 -0.28 -26.57
C GLU A 279 -5.25 -0.62 -25.80
N VAL A 280 -5.09 -1.49 -24.81
CA VAL A 280 -6.13 -1.87 -23.86
C VAL A 280 -5.69 -1.49 -22.46
N CYS A 281 -6.64 -0.96 -21.67
CA CYS A 281 -6.39 -0.64 -20.27
C CYS A 281 -6.28 -1.93 -19.44
N VAL A 282 -5.21 -2.01 -18.66
CA VAL A 282 -4.97 -3.10 -17.70
C VAL A 282 -4.96 -2.48 -16.30
N PHE A 283 -5.67 -3.11 -15.37
CA PHE A 283 -5.90 -2.58 -14.03
C PHE A 283 -5.33 -3.52 -12.96
N TRP A 284 -4.59 -2.96 -12.01
CA TRP A 284 -4.04 -3.68 -10.86
C TRP A 284 -4.56 -3.07 -9.57
N CYS A 285 -4.64 -3.87 -8.50
CA CYS A 285 -4.83 -3.29 -7.17
C CYS A 285 -3.77 -2.22 -6.87
N CYS A 286 -4.13 -1.27 -6.02
CA CYS A 286 -3.26 -0.19 -5.60
C CYS A 286 -3.15 -0.16 -4.07
N GLY A 287 -1.95 0.13 -3.55
CA GLY A 287 -1.70 0.34 -2.13
C GLY A 287 -2.51 1.48 -1.51
N VAL A 288 -3.04 2.42 -2.32
CA VAL A 288 -4.02 3.42 -1.85
C VAL A 288 -5.28 2.78 -1.26
N THR A 289 -5.58 1.53 -1.62
CA THR A 289 -6.69 0.77 -1.01
C THR A 289 -6.51 0.60 0.49
N SER A 290 -5.29 0.38 1.00
CA SER A 290 -5.08 0.27 2.45
C SER A 290 -5.31 1.61 3.15
N THR A 291 -4.90 2.72 2.54
CA THR A 291 -5.20 4.08 3.03
C THR A 291 -6.71 4.36 3.05
N VAL A 292 -7.42 4.08 1.96
CA VAL A 292 -8.88 4.27 1.87
C VAL A 292 -9.60 3.37 2.87
N GLY A 293 -9.16 2.12 3.03
CA GLY A 293 -9.67 1.19 4.03
C GLY A 293 -9.46 1.72 5.46
N ALA A 294 -8.28 2.23 5.78
CA ALA A 294 -7.98 2.82 7.09
C ALA A 294 -8.85 4.05 7.38
N ILE A 295 -8.98 4.98 6.41
CA ILE A 295 -9.84 6.17 6.53
C ILE A 295 -11.30 5.77 6.72
N SER A 296 -11.77 4.72 6.04
CA SER A 296 -13.18 4.29 6.16
C SER A 296 -13.57 3.84 7.57
N GLY A 297 -12.58 3.45 8.39
CA GLY A 297 -12.80 3.12 9.80
C GLY A 297 -13.01 4.31 10.72
N ASP A 298 -12.88 5.55 10.20
CA ASP A 298 -13.02 6.80 10.94
C ASP A 298 -12.24 6.81 12.28
N PRO A 299 -10.95 6.41 12.28
CA PRO A 299 -10.17 6.37 13.51
C PRO A 299 -9.94 7.78 14.03
N GLU A 300 -9.80 7.93 15.35
CA GLU A 300 -9.49 9.23 15.97
C GLU A 300 -8.17 9.83 15.49
N PHE A 301 -7.23 8.98 15.06
CA PHE A 301 -5.92 9.35 14.58
C PHE A 301 -5.45 8.35 13.52
N LEU A 302 -4.80 8.84 12.46
CA LEU A 302 -4.24 8.01 11.40
C LEU A 302 -3.02 8.71 10.80
N VAL A 303 -1.96 7.95 10.56
CA VAL A 303 -0.81 8.43 9.80
C VAL A 303 -0.65 7.56 8.56
N THR A 304 -0.43 8.18 7.41
CA THR A 304 0.05 7.50 6.21
C THR A 304 1.30 8.19 5.70
N HIS A 305 2.07 7.52 4.84
CA HIS A 305 3.01 8.24 3.98
C HIS A 305 2.24 9.20 3.04
N SER A 306 2.89 10.27 2.58
CA SER A 306 2.33 11.13 1.53
C SER A 306 2.59 10.52 0.16
N PRO A 307 1.69 10.70 -0.84
CA PRO A 307 1.87 10.12 -2.17
C PRO A 307 3.23 10.44 -2.77
N GLY A 308 3.94 9.43 -3.27
CA GLY A 308 5.30 9.57 -3.83
C GLY A 308 6.44 9.64 -2.81
N HIS A 309 6.13 9.68 -1.50
CA HIS A 309 7.11 9.79 -0.40
C HIS A 309 7.11 8.50 0.43
N MET A 310 7.42 7.38 -0.21
CA MET A 310 7.33 6.05 0.42
C MET A 310 8.53 5.77 1.33
N LEU A 311 8.40 4.74 2.18
CA LEU A 311 9.53 4.21 2.92
C LEU A 311 10.38 3.32 2.00
N VAL A 312 11.69 3.55 1.94
CA VAL A 312 12.61 2.68 1.21
C VAL A 312 13.07 1.54 2.13
N LEU A 313 12.87 0.30 1.71
CA LEU A 313 13.15 -0.90 2.50
C LEU A 313 14.54 -1.49 2.19
N ASP A 314 15.00 -2.42 3.03
CA ASP A 314 16.24 -3.17 2.79
C ASP A 314 16.04 -4.40 1.90
N ILE A 315 14.79 -4.86 1.77
CA ILE A 315 14.42 -5.94 0.86
C ILE A 315 14.45 -5.44 -0.59
N THR A 316 14.91 -6.30 -1.50
CA THR A 316 14.90 -6.01 -2.95
C THR A 316 13.64 -6.55 -3.62
N ASN A 317 13.34 -6.05 -4.82
CA ASN A 317 12.21 -6.51 -5.61
C ASN A 317 12.27 -8.04 -5.86
N ASP A 318 13.46 -8.58 -6.12
CA ASP A 318 13.66 -10.01 -6.37
C ASP A 318 13.30 -10.88 -5.15
N MET A 319 13.43 -10.35 -3.94
CA MET A 319 13.04 -11.09 -2.73
C MET A 319 11.54 -11.33 -2.65
N LEU A 320 10.71 -10.50 -3.31
CA LEU A 320 9.26 -10.66 -3.33
C LEU A 320 8.79 -11.81 -4.24
N LEU A 321 9.66 -12.34 -5.10
CA LEU A 321 9.30 -13.35 -6.10
C LEU A 321 8.68 -14.60 -5.46
N GLY A 322 7.44 -14.90 -5.88
CA GLY A 322 6.70 -16.09 -5.50
C GLY A 322 6.26 -16.15 -4.04
N ILE A 323 6.36 -15.06 -3.28
CA ILE A 323 5.83 -15.02 -1.91
C ILE A 323 4.36 -14.61 -1.94
N GLY A 324 3.51 -15.39 -1.26
CA GLY A 324 2.12 -15.02 -0.98
C GLY A 324 1.14 -15.33 -2.11
N ASP A 325 0.97 -16.59 -2.52
CA ASP A 325 -0.13 -16.94 -3.43
C ASP A 325 -1.50 -16.68 -2.76
N PHE A 326 -2.27 -15.74 -3.32
CA PHE A 326 -3.55 -15.27 -2.82
C PHE A 326 -4.70 -15.49 -3.82
N ASP A 327 -4.58 -16.46 -4.73
CA ASP A 327 -5.51 -16.68 -5.83
C ASP A 327 -6.98 -16.85 -5.42
N GLU A 328 -7.20 -17.53 -4.30
CA GLU A 328 -8.54 -17.78 -3.73
C GLU A 328 -9.20 -16.53 -3.14
N LEU A 329 -8.44 -15.43 -2.94
CA LEU A 329 -8.88 -14.23 -2.23
C LEU A 329 -8.96 -12.99 -3.12
N ARG A 330 -9.01 -13.17 -4.44
CA ARG A 330 -9.16 -12.07 -5.40
C ARG A 330 -10.43 -11.23 -5.12
N PRO A 331 -10.40 -9.92 -5.42
CA PRO A 331 -11.55 -9.03 -5.26
C PRO A 331 -12.78 -9.47 -6.05
#